data_AF-A0A2V8FWX1-F1
#
_entry.id   AF-A0A2V8FWX1-F1
#
_cell.length_a   1.000
_cell.length_b   1.000
_cell.length_c   1.000
_cell.angle_alpha   90.00
_cell.angle_beta   90.00
_cell.angle_gamma   90.00
#
_symmetry.space_group_name_H-M   'P 1'
#
loop_
_entity.id
_entity.type
_entity.pdbx_description
1 polymer ?
#
loop_
_entity_poly.entity_id
_entity_poly.type
_entity_poly.pdbx_seq_one_letter_code
_entity_poly.pdbx_strand_id
1 'polypeptide(L)'
;MVLTSGAHLGPYEIVAPLGVGGMGEVYRARDTRLERTVAIKVLRERLGDDPQFRERFDREARTISQLEHPHICALYDVGRENGTSYLVMQYLEGETLASRLEDGPMAMGEAITIAIEMADALDKAHRSGVVHRDLKPGNIYLTRSGAKLLDFGLAKSAATVAIGSYGAVATTGDLVATAQGTILGTFQYMAPEQIEGAPVDARTDIFA
;
A
#
# COMPACT_ATOMS: atom_id res chain seq x y z
N MET A 1 -0.40 -11.59 13.50
CA MET A 1 -1.24 -12.71 14.01
C MET A 1 -1.88 -13.30 12.77
N VAL A 2 -1.58 -14.54 12.43
CA VAL A 2 -2.11 -15.16 11.22
C VAL A 2 -3.58 -15.50 11.44
N LEU A 3 -4.47 -14.90 10.64
CA LEU A 3 -5.90 -15.20 10.66
C LEU A 3 -6.16 -16.51 9.92
N THR A 4 -6.97 -17.38 10.52
CA THR A 4 -7.36 -18.66 9.92
C THR A 4 -8.62 -18.50 9.07
N SER A 5 -8.83 -19.42 8.13
CA SER A 5 -10.11 -19.50 7.39
C SER A 5 -11.29 -19.60 8.37
N GLY A 6 -12.38 -18.89 8.09
CA GLY A 6 -13.56 -18.77 8.94
C GLY A 6 -13.45 -17.74 10.07
N ALA A 7 -12.26 -17.16 10.31
CA ALA A 7 -12.14 -16.00 11.21
C ALA A 7 -12.92 -14.81 10.64
N HIS A 8 -13.40 -13.94 11.53
CA HIS A 8 -14.14 -12.75 11.14
C HIS A 8 -13.38 -11.48 11.52
N LEU A 9 -13.46 -10.49 10.64
CA LEU A 9 -13.15 -9.10 10.92
C LEU A 9 -14.42 -8.28 10.66
N GLY A 10 -15.17 -7.94 11.70
CA GLY A 10 -16.52 -7.39 11.57
C GLY A 10 -17.41 -8.26 10.65
N PRO A 11 -17.97 -7.70 9.56
CA PRO A 11 -18.82 -8.44 8.62
C PRO A 11 -18.04 -9.28 7.59
N TYR A 12 -16.71 -9.34 7.68
CA TYR A 12 -15.88 -9.99 6.68
C TYR A 12 -15.36 -11.33 7.18
N GLU A 13 -15.69 -12.40 6.45
CA GLU A 13 -15.22 -13.75 6.73
C GLU A 13 -13.93 -14.04 5.95
N ILE A 14 -12.84 -14.36 6.66
CA ILE A 14 -11.55 -14.72 6.06
C ILE A 14 -11.67 -16.08 5.37
N VAL A 15 -11.28 -16.13 4.09
CA VAL A 15 -11.33 -17.35 3.26
C VAL A 15 -9.95 -17.98 3.11
N ALA A 16 -8.93 -17.17 2.79
CA ALA A 16 -7.57 -17.67 2.56
C ALA A 16 -6.53 -16.54 2.67
N PRO A 17 -5.28 -16.82 3.05
CA PRO A 17 -4.19 -15.87 2.88
C PRO A 17 -3.91 -15.64 1.39
N LEU A 18 -3.60 -14.39 1.02
CA LEU A 18 -3.17 -14.01 -0.33
C LEU A 18 -1.67 -13.69 -0.39
N GLY A 19 -1.10 -13.20 0.71
CA GLY A 19 0.33 -12.92 0.79
C GLY A 19 0.70 -12.11 2.01
N VAL A 20 2.01 -11.91 2.19
CA VAL A 20 2.60 -11.08 3.24
C VAL A 20 3.37 -9.95 2.58
N GLY A 21 2.90 -8.71 2.77
CA GLY A 21 3.62 -7.51 2.33
C GLY A 21 4.44 -6.90 3.47
N GLY A 22 5.30 -5.93 3.13
CA GLY A 22 6.15 -5.25 4.12
C GLY A 22 5.39 -4.55 5.26
N MET A 23 4.10 -4.25 5.07
CA MET A 23 3.26 -3.50 6.02
C MET A 23 2.15 -4.33 6.67
N GLY A 24 1.99 -5.62 6.32
CA GLY A 24 0.86 -6.40 6.80
C GLY A 24 0.62 -7.70 6.05
N GLU A 25 -0.33 -8.47 6.58
CA GLU A 25 -0.81 -9.71 5.98
C GLU A 25 -2.08 -9.40 5.15
N VAL A 26 -2.18 -9.98 3.96
CA VAL A 26 -3.32 -9.77 3.06
C VAL A 26 -4.09 -11.07 2.92
N TYR A 27 -5.42 -10.97 3.02
CA TYR A 27 -6.35 -12.08 3.02
C TYR A 27 -7.43 -11.90 1.97
N ARG A 28 -7.84 -12.99 1.33
CA ARG A 28 -9.11 -13.06 0.61
C ARG A 28 -10.20 -13.25 1.63
N ALA A 29 -11.25 -12.45 1.56
CA ALA A 29 -12.39 -12.52 2.45
C ALA A 29 -13.71 -12.38 1.68
N ARG A 30 -14.82 -12.75 2.32
CA ARG A 30 -16.18 -12.54 1.84
C ARG A 30 -16.84 -11.46 2.69
N ASP A 31 -17.33 -10.40 2.05
CA ASP A 31 -18.25 -9.46 2.70
C ASP A 31 -19.62 -10.14 2.82
N THR A 32 -19.98 -10.53 4.04
CA THR A 32 -21.23 -11.29 4.30
C THR A 32 -22.49 -10.46 4.10
N ARG A 33 -22.39 -9.12 4.04
CA ARG A 33 -23.53 -8.21 3.84
C ARG A 33 -23.88 -8.03 2.37
N LEU A 34 -22.85 -8.01 1.52
CA LEU A 34 -22.96 -7.72 0.09
C LEU A 34 -22.67 -8.94 -0.79
N GLU A 35 -22.36 -10.08 -0.17
CA GLU A 35 -22.03 -11.36 -0.82
C GLU A 35 -20.94 -11.24 -1.90
N ARG A 36 -19.93 -10.40 -1.66
CA ARG A 36 -18.82 -10.18 -2.60
C ARG A 36 -17.47 -10.58 -2.01
N THR A 37 -16.55 -10.95 -2.89
CA THR A 37 -15.15 -11.19 -2.53
C THR A 37 -14.39 -9.86 -2.40
N VAL A 38 -13.61 -9.75 -1.33
CA VAL A 38 -12.76 -8.58 -1.04
C VAL A 38 -11.37 -9.04 -0.64
N ALA A 39 -10.39 -8.15 -0.74
CA ALA A 39 -9.08 -8.34 -0.11
C ALA A 39 -9.02 -7.52 1.18
N ILE A 40 -8.48 -8.11 2.25
CA ILE A 40 -8.31 -7.45 3.55
C ILE A 40 -6.84 -7.40 3.89
N LYS A 41 -6.33 -6.20 4.08
CA LYS A 41 -4.96 -5.95 4.57
C LYS A 41 -5.00 -5.63 6.05
N VAL A 42 -4.43 -6.51 6.84
CA VAL A 42 -4.31 -6.34 8.29
C VAL A 42 -3.04 -5.54 8.58
N LEU A 43 -3.19 -4.42 9.29
CA LEU A 43 -2.09 -3.54 9.66
C LEU A 43 -1.46 -4.00 10.98
N ARG A 44 -0.13 -3.93 11.09
CA ARG A 44 0.59 -4.35 12.30
C ARG A 44 0.25 -3.44 13.49
N GLU A 45 0.07 -4.04 14.68
CA GLU A 45 -0.43 -3.40 15.91
C GLU A 45 0.32 -2.12 16.33
N ARG A 46 1.63 -2.00 16.06
CA ARG A 46 2.45 -0.86 16.50
C ARG A 46 2.06 0.49 15.90
N LEU A 47 1.18 0.51 14.91
CA LEU A 47 0.65 1.72 14.30
C LEU A 47 -0.61 2.24 15.02
N GLY A 48 -1.33 1.43 15.80
CA GLY A 48 -2.72 1.70 16.21
C GLY A 48 -2.96 2.46 17.53
N ASP A 49 -1.92 2.73 18.32
CA ASP A 49 -2.09 3.23 19.70
C ASP A 49 -1.89 4.74 19.87
N ASP A 50 -1.41 5.44 18.84
CA ASP A 50 -1.29 6.91 18.86
C ASP A 50 -2.60 7.56 18.35
N PRO A 51 -3.31 8.38 19.16
CA PRO A 51 -4.51 9.09 18.73
C PRO A 51 -4.29 10.01 17.51
N GLN A 52 -3.12 10.64 17.38
CA GLN A 52 -2.81 11.49 16.22
C GLN A 52 -2.59 10.66 14.96
N PHE A 53 -2.00 9.47 15.09
CA PHE A 53 -1.90 8.52 14.00
C PHE A 53 -3.29 8.18 13.47
N ARG A 54 -4.22 7.86 14.37
CA ARG A 54 -5.56 7.41 14.02
C ARG A 54 -6.34 8.45 13.24
N GLU A 55 -6.33 9.71 13.70
CA GLU A 55 -7.04 10.79 13.02
C GLU A 55 -6.50 11.03 11.60
N ARG A 56 -5.18 10.94 11.42
CA ARG A 56 -4.55 11.07 10.10
C ARG A 56 -4.88 9.90 9.21
N PHE A 57 -4.78 8.68 9.73
CA PHE A 57 -5.11 7.45 9.01
C PHE A 57 -6.56 7.47 8.51
N ASP A 58 -7.52 7.81 9.38
CA ASP A 58 -8.93 7.92 9.02
C ASP A 58 -9.17 9.01 7.96
N ARG A 59 -8.47 10.14 8.08
CA ARG A 59 -8.56 11.23 7.10
C ARG A 59 -8.01 10.81 5.73
N GLU A 60 -6.83 10.20 5.69
CA GLU A 60 -6.23 9.75 4.43
C GLU A 60 -7.03 8.62 3.80
N ALA A 61 -7.53 7.68 4.60
CA ALA A 61 -8.42 6.63 4.13
C ALA A 61 -9.69 7.20 3.47
N ARG A 62 -10.29 8.25 4.04
CA ARG A 62 -11.43 8.95 3.42
C ARG A 62 -11.07 9.62 2.11
N THR A 63 -9.90 10.23 1.99
CA THR A 63 -9.47 10.83 0.73
C THR A 63 -9.24 9.75 -0.34
N ILE A 64 -8.59 8.64 0.04
CA ILE A 64 -8.30 7.53 -0.89
C ILE A 64 -9.57 6.79 -1.29
N SER A 65 -10.56 6.62 -0.40
CA SER A 65 -11.82 5.97 -0.76
C SER A 65 -12.66 6.78 -1.75
N GLN A 66 -12.36 8.07 -1.93
CA GLN A 66 -12.98 8.93 -2.95
C GLN A 66 -12.27 8.87 -4.31
N LEU A 67 -11.12 8.18 -4.40
CA LEU A 67 -10.41 7.99 -5.67
C LEU A 67 -11.09 6.89 -6.49
N GLU A 68 -12.08 7.28 -7.28
CA GLU A 68 -12.67 6.42 -8.30
C GLU A 68 -11.87 6.54 -9.60
N HIS A 69 -11.21 5.45 -10.00
CA HIS A 69 -10.40 5.37 -11.21
C HIS A 69 -10.22 3.92 -11.69
N PRO A 70 -10.26 3.61 -13.01
CA PRO A 70 -10.06 2.25 -13.51
C PRO A 70 -8.70 1.65 -13.12
N HIS A 71 -7.65 2.48 -13.03
CA HIS A 71 -6.28 2.07 -12.71
C HIS A 71 -5.90 2.25 -11.23
N ILE A 72 -6.86 2.50 -10.33
CA ILE A 72 -6.65 2.52 -8.87
C ILE A 72 -7.43 1.36 -8.24
N CYS A 73 -6.80 0.66 -7.30
CA CYS A 73 -7.49 -0.31 -6.46
C CYS A 73 -8.41 0.40 -5.47
N ALA A 74 -9.70 0.10 -5.53
CA ALA A 74 -10.69 0.77 -4.68
C ALA A 74 -10.56 0.34 -3.22
N LEU A 75 -10.58 1.31 -2.32
CA LEU A 75 -10.75 1.10 -0.88
C LEU A 75 -12.25 1.12 -0.55
N TYR A 76 -12.79 -0.01 -0.12
CA TYR A 76 -14.22 -0.16 0.18
C TYR A 76 -14.57 0.17 1.61
N ASP A 77 -13.70 -0.16 2.57
CA ASP A 77 -13.97 0.02 3.99
C ASP A 77 -12.68 0.08 4.80
N VAL A 78 -12.77 0.64 5.99
CA VAL A 78 -11.70 0.64 7.00
C VAL A 78 -12.30 0.29 8.34
N GLY A 79 -11.71 -0.69 9.01
CA GLY A 79 -12.25 -1.19 10.26
C GLY A 79 -11.17 -1.38 11.32
N ARG A 80 -11.64 -1.52 12.56
CA ARG A 80 -10.83 -1.89 13.70
C ARG A 80 -11.60 -2.87 14.57
N GLU A 81 -10.95 -3.97 14.92
CA GLU A 81 -11.51 -4.98 15.81
C GLU A 81 -10.42 -5.57 16.70
N ASN A 82 -10.68 -5.68 18.01
CA ASN A 82 -9.74 -6.23 18.99
C ASN A 82 -8.33 -5.61 18.90
N GLY A 83 -8.24 -4.29 18.71
CA GLY A 83 -6.97 -3.57 18.56
C GLY A 83 -6.32 -3.67 17.18
N THR A 84 -6.79 -4.56 16.32
CA THR A 84 -6.29 -4.76 14.96
C THR A 84 -6.99 -3.82 13.98
N SER A 85 -6.23 -3.00 13.26
CA SER A 85 -6.77 -2.15 12.18
C SER A 85 -6.63 -2.87 10.85
N TYR A 86 -7.63 -2.75 9.98
CA TYR A 86 -7.62 -3.40 8.67
C TYR A 86 -8.23 -2.52 7.59
N LEU A 87 -7.76 -2.71 6.37
CA LEU A 87 -8.26 -2.09 5.15
C LEU A 87 -8.99 -3.14 4.33
N VAL A 88 -10.17 -2.79 3.82
CA VAL A 88 -10.95 -3.64 2.92
C VAL A 88 -10.91 -3.02 1.55
N MET A 89 -10.37 -3.76 0.59
CA MET A 89 -10.10 -3.27 -0.76
C MET A 89 -10.67 -4.22 -1.80
N GLN A 90 -10.72 -3.73 -3.03
CA GLN A 90 -11.07 -4.52 -4.20
C GLN A 90 -10.21 -5.79 -4.26
N TYR A 91 -10.86 -6.95 -4.41
CA TYR A 91 -10.15 -8.17 -4.74
C TYR A 91 -9.79 -8.16 -6.23
N LEU A 92 -8.52 -8.43 -6.54
CA LEU A 92 -8.00 -8.47 -7.89
C LEU A 92 -7.48 -9.87 -8.21
N GLU A 93 -7.73 -10.31 -9.44
CA GLU A 93 -7.15 -11.53 -10.00
C GLU A 93 -6.00 -11.17 -10.94
N GLY A 94 -4.87 -11.87 -10.79
CA GLY A 94 -3.66 -11.62 -11.54
C GLY A 94 -2.42 -11.73 -10.68
N GLU A 95 -1.43 -10.90 -10.95
CA GLU A 95 -0.15 -10.89 -10.23
C GLU A 95 0.43 -9.47 -10.13
N THR A 96 1.47 -9.29 -9.32
CA THR A 96 2.18 -8.00 -9.27
C THR A 96 3.12 -7.84 -10.46
N LEU A 97 3.40 -6.60 -10.85
CA LEU A 97 4.43 -6.32 -11.86
C LEU A 97 5.81 -6.83 -11.40
N ALA A 98 6.09 -6.81 -10.08
CA ALA A 98 7.31 -7.41 -9.53
C ALA A 98 7.42 -8.90 -9.88
N SER A 99 6.38 -9.69 -9.60
CA SER A 99 6.30 -11.12 -9.95
C SER A 99 6.51 -11.34 -11.44
N ARG A 100 5.79 -10.59 -12.28
CA ARG A 100 5.92 -10.69 -13.74
C ARG A 100 7.33 -10.40 -14.24
N LEU A 101 8.06 -9.48 -13.61
CA LEU A 101 9.42 -9.13 -14.01
C LEU A 101 10.46 -10.20 -13.62
N GLU A 102 10.13 -11.14 -12.73
CA GLU A 102 10.98 -12.29 -12.42
C GLU A 102 11.13 -13.23 -13.64
N ASP A 103 10.12 -13.30 -14.50
CA ASP A 103 10.15 -14.04 -15.77
C ASP A 103 11.06 -13.38 -16.83
N GLY A 104 11.61 -12.20 -16.54
CA GLY A 104 12.48 -11.44 -17.41
C GLY A 104 11.83 -10.21 -18.03
N PRO A 105 12.55 -9.53 -18.94
CA PRO A 105 12.12 -8.25 -19.47
C PRO A 105 10.81 -8.35 -20.25
N MET A 106 10.00 -7.31 -20.11
CA MET A 106 8.72 -7.17 -20.80
C MET A 106 8.90 -6.57 -22.20
N ALA A 107 7.98 -6.83 -23.11
CA ALA A 107 7.98 -6.15 -24.40
C ALA A 107 7.75 -4.65 -24.21
N MET A 108 8.47 -3.82 -24.97
CA MET A 108 8.40 -2.35 -24.84
C MET A 108 6.96 -1.81 -24.93
N GLY A 109 6.13 -2.38 -25.82
CA GLY A 109 4.73 -1.95 -25.96
C GLY A 109 3.87 -2.21 -24.73
N GLU A 110 4.06 -3.34 -24.05
CA GLU A 110 3.38 -3.66 -22.79
C GLU A 110 3.86 -2.71 -21.67
N ALA A 111 5.16 -2.47 -21.58
CA ALA A 111 5.74 -1.56 -20.59
C ALA A 111 5.21 -0.11 -20.75
N ILE A 112 5.13 0.38 -21.98
CA ILE A 112 4.55 1.70 -22.29
C ILE A 112 3.07 1.74 -21.91
N THR A 113 2.32 0.68 -22.18
CA THR A 113 0.90 0.60 -21.82
C THR A 113 0.72 0.73 -20.30
N ILE A 114 1.46 -0.05 -19.52
CA ILE A 114 1.42 0.03 -18.05
C ILE A 114 1.84 1.42 -17.57
N ALA A 115 2.88 2.01 -18.16
CA ALA A 115 3.35 3.34 -17.79
C ALA A 115 2.28 4.42 -18.00
N ILE A 116 1.52 4.35 -19.11
CA ILE A 116 0.40 5.27 -19.38
C ILE A 116 -0.71 5.09 -18.33
N GLU A 117 -1.09 3.84 -18.03
CA GLU A 117 -2.12 3.53 -17.04
C GLU A 117 -1.74 4.01 -15.63
N MET A 118 -0.47 3.85 -15.24
CA MET A 118 0.05 4.34 -13.96
C MET A 118 0.15 5.86 -13.92
N ALA A 119 0.57 6.51 -15.01
CA ALA A 119 0.60 7.97 -15.08
C ALA A 119 -0.81 8.57 -14.94
N ASP A 120 -1.82 7.97 -15.58
CA ASP A 120 -3.22 8.38 -15.47
C ASP A 120 -3.77 8.19 -14.04
N ALA A 121 -3.46 7.05 -13.40
CA ALA A 121 -3.80 6.81 -12.00
C ALA A 121 -3.16 7.83 -11.04
N LEU A 122 -1.86 8.13 -11.23
CA LEU A 122 -1.14 9.09 -10.40
C LEU A 122 -1.64 10.52 -10.60
N ASP A 123 -1.92 10.93 -11.85
CA ASP A 123 -2.50 12.25 -12.15
C ASP A 123 -3.86 12.43 -11.44
N LYS A 124 -4.72 11.40 -11.48
CA LYS A 124 -5.98 11.40 -10.72
C LYS A 124 -5.75 11.59 -9.22
N ALA A 125 -4.81 10.85 -8.63
CA ALA A 125 -4.51 10.94 -7.21
C ALA A 125 -3.92 12.31 -6.81
N HIS A 126 -2.95 12.80 -7.59
CA HIS A 126 -2.26 14.07 -7.36
C HIS A 126 -3.22 15.26 -7.44
N ARG A 127 -4.16 15.26 -8.40
CA ARG A 127 -5.22 16.29 -8.50
C ARG A 127 -6.17 16.29 -7.30
N SER A 128 -6.30 15.15 -6.61
CA SER A 128 -7.04 15.01 -5.37
C SER A 128 -6.17 15.25 -4.12
N GLY A 129 -4.93 15.71 -4.28
CA GLY A 129 -4.01 16.01 -3.18
C GLY A 129 -3.42 14.78 -2.49
N VAL A 130 -3.49 13.61 -3.12
CA VAL A 130 -2.95 12.35 -2.60
C VAL A 130 -1.63 12.05 -3.30
N VAL A 131 -0.59 11.74 -2.53
CA VAL A 131 0.72 11.27 -3.03
C VAL A 131 0.89 9.82 -2.59
N HIS A 132 1.35 8.94 -3.49
CA HIS A 132 1.43 7.50 -3.27
C HIS A 132 2.55 7.10 -2.30
N ARG A 133 3.76 7.68 -2.44
CA ARG A 133 4.92 7.54 -1.52
C ARG A 133 5.56 6.15 -1.41
N ASP A 134 4.99 5.15 -2.08
CA ASP A 134 5.53 3.78 -2.15
C ASP A 134 5.36 3.18 -3.53
N LEU A 135 5.48 3.96 -4.60
CA LEU A 135 5.37 3.42 -5.96
C LEU A 135 6.54 2.47 -6.23
N LYS A 136 6.24 1.26 -6.69
CA LYS A 136 7.19 0.20 -7.06
C LYS A 136 6.46 -0.93 -7.79
N PRO A 137 7.16 -1.81 -8.53
CA PRO A 137 6.52 -2.94 -9.22
C PRO A 137 5.66 -3.84 -8.31
N GLY A 138 5.99 -3.97 -7.02
CA GLY A 138 5.20 -4.75 -6.07
C GLY A 138 3.83 -4.14 -5.72
N ASN A 139 3.63 -2.84 -5.98
CA ASN A 139 2.38 -2.13 -5.74
C ASN A 139 1.60 -1.87 -7.05
N ILE A 140 2.04 -2.45 -8.16
CA ILE A 140 1.32 -2.44 -9.44
C ILE A 140 0.79 -3.85 -9.67
N TYR A 141 -0.52 -4.00 -9.79
CA TYR A 141 -1.17 -5.29 -10.01
C TYR A 141 -1.64 -5.39 -11.46
N LEU A 142 -1.21 -6.44 -12.15
CA LEU A 142 -1.59 -6.72 -13.52
C LEU A 142 -2.85 -7.56 -13.51
N THR A 143 -3.91 -7.05 -14.12
CA THR A 143 -5.20 -7.75 -14.28
C THR A 143 -5.51 -7.96 -15.74
N ARG A 144 -6.52 -8.78 -16.04
CA ARG A 144 -7.04 -8.94 -17.42
C ARG A 144 -7.56 -7.64 -18.04
N SER A 145 -7.90 -6.64 -17.22
CA SER A 145 -8.44 -5.35 -17.65
C SER A 145 -7.41 -4.21 -17.65
N GLY A 146 -6.13 -4.50 -17.42
CA GLY A 146 -5.06 -3.50 -17.30
C GLY A 146 -4.40 -3.46 -15.92
N ALA A 147 -3.41 -2.60 -15.76
CA ALA A 147 -2.71 -2.42 -14.49
C ALA A 147 -3.54 -1.60 -13.50
N LYS A 148 -3.38 -1.94 -12.22
CA LYS A 148 -3.99 -1.23 -11.09
C LYS A 148 -2.95 -0.89 -10.04
N LEU A 149 -2.96 0.36 -9.62
CA LEU A 149 -2.15 0.85 -8.52
C LEU A 149 -2.76 0.43 -7.18
N LEU A 150 -1.95 -0.22 -6.35
CA LEU A 150 -2.31 -0.69 -5.02
C LEU A 150 -1.74 0.22 -3.94
N ASP A 151 -2.39 0.28 -2.79
CA ASP A 151 -1.77 0.72 -1.53
C ASP A 151 -1.11 2.11 -1.56
N PHE A 152 -1.91 3.18 -1.50
CA PHE A 152 -1.48 4.59 -1.37
C PHE A 152 -0.76 4.95 -0.06
N GLY A 153 0.15 4.10 0.43
CA GLY A 153 1.07 4.43 1.51
C GLY A 153 0.40 4.87 2.82
N LEU A 154 -0.88 4.55 3.06
CA LEU A 154 -1.65 4.94 4.24
C LEU A 154 -0.93 4.70 5.57
N ALA A 155 -0.08 3.67 5.63
CA ALA A 155 0.73 3.35 6.81
C ALA A 155 2.06 4.11 6.90
N LYS A 156 2.58 4.67 5.78
CA LYS A 156 3.84 5.45 5.74
C LYS A 156 3.65 6.91 6.10
N SER A 157 2.53 7.52 5.73
CA SER A 157 2.23 8.93 6.04
C SER A 157 2.30 9.28 7.52
N ALA A 158 2.10 8.26 8.36
CA ALA A 158 2.20 8.34 9.80
C ALA A 158 3.64 8.29 10.34
N ALA A 159 4.54 7.55 9.70
CA ALA A 159 5.92 7.39 10.16
C ALA A 159 6.75 8.67 9.93
N THR A 160 6.42 9.46 8.90
CA THR A 160 7.13 10.70 8.57
C THR A 160 7.08 11.75 9.70
N VAL A 161 6.07 11.73 10.57
CA VAL A 161 5.96 12.72 11.68
C VAL A 161 6.71 12.30 12.94
N ALA A 162 6.95 10.99 13.13
CA ALA A 162 7.86 10.55 14.19
C ALA A 162 9.29 11.08 13.96
N ILE A 163 9.68 11.28 12.70
CA ILE A 163 10.96 11.88 12.32
C ILE A 163 10.91 13.41 12.41
N GLY A 164 9.78 14.04 12.09
CA GLY A 164 9.60 15.50 12.16
C GLY A 164 9.53 16.12 13.56
N SER A 165 9.52 15.30 14.63
CA SER A 165 9.44 15.78 16.03
C SER A 165 10.76 15.67 16.80
N TYR A 166 11.80 15.11 16.19
CA TYR A 166 13.15 15.13 16.72
C TYR A 166 14.03 15.96 15.79
N GLY A 167 14.30 17.19 16.19
CA GLY A 167 15.36 17.98 15.57
C GLY A 167 16.65 17.16 15.53
N ALA A 168 17.34 17.24 14.39
CA ALA A 168 18.71 16.80 14.16
C ALA A 168 19.27 15.76 15.16
N VAL A 169 19.26 14.49 14.72
CA VAL A 169 20.23 13.40 14.96
C VAL A 169 19.47 12.08 15.14
N ALA A 170 19.39 11.32 14.05
CA ALA A 170 19.40 9.87 14.11
C ALA A 170 20.48 9.36 13.15
N THR A 171 21.75 9.73 13.42
CA THR A 171 22.84 8.84 13.04
C THR A 171 22.67 7.54 13.81
N THR A 172 22.52 6.44 13.07
CA THR A 172 22.61 5.04 13.50
C THR A 172 21.58 4.57 14.54
N GLY A 173 20.67 3.68 14.17
CA GLY A 173 19.84 3.02 15.18
C GLY A 173 18.89 1.93 14.72
N ASP A 174 17.97 2.21 13.80
CA ASP A 174 16.98 1.23 13.32
C ASP A 174 17.13 0.95 11.82
N LEU A 175 18.39 0.76 11.44
CA LEU A 175 18.71 -0.15 10.36
C LEU A 175 18.10 -1.50 10.76
N VAL A 176 17.08 -1.95 10.04
CA VAL A 176 16.86 -3.39 9.90
C VAL A 176 18.05 -3.91 9.09
N ALA A 177 19.19 -4.02 9.76
CA ALA A 177 20.29 -4.86 9.36
C ALA A 177 19.80 -6.30 9.57
N THR A 178 19.07 -6.83 8.60
CA THR A 178 19.03 -8.28 8.43
C THR A 178 20.44 -8.72 8.09
N ALA A 179 21.11 -9.31 9.07
CA ALA A 179 22.32 -10.10 8.87
C ALA A 179 22.08 -11.03 7.66
N GLN A 180 23.03 -11.03 6.71
CA GLN A 180 22.96 -11.62 5.36
C GLN A 180 22.35 -10.73 4.26
N GLY A 181 23.08 -9.66 3.88
CA GLY A 181 23.29 -9.30 2.47
C GLY A 181 22.08 -8.97 1.57
N THR A 182 20.89 -8.78 2.12
CA THR A 182 19.66 -8.55 1.32
C THR A 182 19.04 -7.23 1.75
N ILE A 183 19.54 -6.11 1.21
CA ILE A 183 18.95 -4.78 1.44
C ILE A 183 17.66 -4.72 0.60
N LEU A 184 16.53 -4.85 1.28
CA LEU A 184 15.24 -5.30 0.72
C LEU A 184 14.49 -4.18 -0.05
N GLY A 185 14.75 -4.06 -1.35
CA GLY A 185 13.81 -3.71 -2.43
C GLY A 185 13.18 -2.31 -2.50
N THR A 186 12.70 -1.72 -1.40
CA THR A 186 11.94 -0.45 -1.47
C THR A 186 12.85 0.78 -1.60
N PHE A 187 14.08 0.72 -1.06
CA PHE A 187 15.06 1.81 -1.18
C PHE A 187 15.40 2.18 -2.63
N GLN A 188 15.32 1.21 -3.56
CA GLN A 188 15.66 1.42 -4.97
C GLN A 188 14.70 2.36 -5.70
N TYR A 189 13.48 2.53 -5.16
CA TYR A 189 12.42 3.37 -5.72
C TYR A 189 12.15 4.61 -4.86
N MET A 190 12.98 4.88 -3.83
CA MET A 190 12.80 6.06 -2.98
C MET A 190 13.43 7.28 -3.63
N ALA A 191 12.67 8.37 -3.72
CA ALA A 191 13.19 9.66 -4.15
C ALA A 191 14.18 10.22 -3.11
N PRO A 192 15.15 11.06 -3.51
CA PRO A 192 16.14 11.64 -2.59
C PRO A 192 15.51 12.32 -1.37
N GLU A 193 14.43 13.08 -1.57
CA GLU A 193 13.71 13.74 -0.48
C GLU A 193 13.10 12.76 0.53
N GLN A 194 12.74 11.55 0.11
CA GLN A 194 12.27 10.50 1.02
C GLN A 194 13.41 9.94 1.87
N ILE A 195 14.58 9.76 1.27
CA ILE A 195 15.78 9.24 1.95
C ILE A 195 16.29 10.28 2.98
N GLU A 196 16.22 11.55 2.63
CA GLU A 196 16.63 12.68 3.47
C GLU A 196 15.61 13.06 4.55
N GLY A 197 14.40 12.46 4.52
CA GLY A 197 13.30 12.81 5.43
C GLY A 197 12.73 14.21 5.18
N ALA A 198 12.95 14.76 4.00
CA ALA A 198 12.43 16.05 3.57
C ALA A 198 10.93 15.95 3.17
N PRO A 199 10.22 17.08 3.09
CA PRO A 199 8.82 17.09 2.64
C PRO A 199 8.66 16.48 1.24
N VAL A 200 7.72 15.54 1.12
CA VAL A 200 7.41 14.84 -0.13
C VAL A 200 6.22 15.48 -0.84
N ASP A 201 6.24 15.44 -2.18
CA ASP A 201 5.12 15.88 -3.01
C ASP A 201 4.94 14.94 -4.23
N ALA A 202 4.08 15.33 -5.17
CA ALA A 202 3.81 14.55 -6.39
C ALA A 202 5.07 14.13 -7.16
N ARG A 203 6.15 14.92 -7.11
CA ARG A 203 7.42 14.61 -7.80
C ARG A 203 8.10 13.37 -7.26
N THR A 204 7.85 13.04 -6.00
CA THR A 204 8.31 11.79 -5.38
C THR A 204 7.77 10.57 -6.12
N ASP A 205 6.50 10.59 -6.53
CA ASP A 205 5.91 9.48 -7.28
C ASP A 205 6.36 9.45 -8.75
N ILE A 206 6.78 10.58 -9.31
CA ILE A 206 7.31 10.66 -10.68
C ILE A 206 8.74 10.13 -10.77
N PHE A 207 9.53 10.29 -9.69
CA PHE A 207 10.87 9.72 -9.59
C PHE A 207 10.84 8.19 -9.51
N ALA A 208 9.90 7.65 -8.75
CA ALA A 208 9.75 6.22 -8.45
C ALA A 208 9.28 5.41 -9.67
#